data_AF-A0A7Z0DRR1-F1
#
_entry.id   AF-A0A7Z0DRR1-F1
#
_cell.length_a   1.000
_cell.length_b   1.000
_cell.length_c   1.000
_cell.angle_alpha   90.00
_cell.angle_beta   90.00
_cell.angle_gamma   90.00
#
_symmetry.space_group_name_H-M   'P 1'
#
loop_
_entity.id
_entity.type
_entity.pdbx_description
1 polymer ?
#
loop_
_entity_poly.entity_id
_entity_poly.type
_entity_poly.pdbx_seq_one_letter_code
_entity_poly.pdbx_strand_id
1 'polypeptide(L)'
;MSEILINVRGSHSVEVPPEVGVVHAEVRFAGASPEVVMDRLRQGVARVRERLQRLESDGVVGRFVIQQARTSVDRDGPKGRDRMAVVHRATVWFRAEFVDFEELGAWVGRSATEEGVQVREVSWRLTKESQLNAERGVRQEAVRQAKVRAQDYADALDLGPVSVRSINDVGFHQDVAYASMAVGPEMDLAPDLAFDPDDITVHAEVEAAFAVGS
;
A
#
# COMPACT_ATOMS: atom_id res chain seq x y z
N MET A 1 -7.57 51.56 -12.80
CA MET A 1 -6.29 50.91 -12.42
C MET A 1 -6.25 49.57 -13.13
N SER A 2 -5.07 49.11 -13.54
CA SER A 2 -4.94 47.79 -14.17
C SER A 2 -4.97 46.72 -13.08
N GLU A 3 -5.82 45.70 -13.25
CA GLU A 3 -5.86 44.54 -12.36
C GLU A 3 -4.50 43.83 -12.36
N ILE A 4 -3.93 43.58 -11.17
CA ILE A 4 -2.69 42.82 -11.03
C ILE A 4 -3.03 41.39 -10.65
N LEU A 5 -2.51 40.42 -11.41
CA LEU A 5 -2.65 39.00 -11.14
C LEU A 5 -1.38 38.43 -10.50
N ILE A 6 -1.55 37.76 -9.37
CA ILE A 6 -0.51 37.04 -8.63
C ILE A 6 -0.80 35.54 -8.76
N ASN A 7 0.06 34.82 -9.47
CA ASN A 7 -0.02 33.37 -9.60
C ASN A 7 0.96 32.71 -8.63
N VAL A 8 0.46 31.79 -7.81
CA VAL A 8 1.24 31.12 -6.77
C VAL A 8 0.90 29.64 -6.71
N ARG A 9 1.84 28.88 -6.17
CA ARG A 9 1.63 27.50 -5.76
C ARG A 9 1.65 27.40 -4.24
N GLY A 10 0.70 26.68 -3.69
CA GLY A 10 0.65 26.27 -2.28
C GLY A 10 0.70 24.76 -2.17
N SER A 11 1.40 24.25 -1.16
CA SER A 11 1.61 22.83 -0.97
C SER A 11 1.67 22.49 0.51
N HIS A 12 1.14 21.35 0.91
CA HIS A 12 1.25 20.90 2.30
C HIS A 12 1.36 19.38 2.37
N SER A 13 2.11 18.90 3.35
CA SER A 13 2.25 17.48 3.65
C SER A 13 2.13 17.21 5.14
N VAL A 14 1.62 16.03 5.48
CA VAL A 14 1.57 15.50 6.84
C VAL A 14 2.07 14.06 6.84
N GLU A 15 2.75 13.68 7.92
CA GLU A 15 3.13 12.30 8.21
C GLU A 15 2.05 11.69 9.10
N VAL A 16 1.53 10.51 8.72
CA VAL A 16 0.48 9.82 9.46
C VAL A 16 0.90 8.37 9.71
N PRO A 17 0.90 7.90 10.97
CA PRO A 17 1.20 6.52 11.26
C PRO A 17 0.26 5.57 10.51
N PRO A 18 0.78 4.46 9.96
CA PRO A 18 -0.06 3.48 9.29
C PRO A 18 -1.02 2.81 10.26
N GLU A 19 -2.21 2.47 9.76
CA GLU A 19 -3.29 1.91 10.59
C GLU A 19 -3.60 0.47 10.22
N VAL A 20 -3.19 0.03 9.03
CA VAL A 20 -3.44 -1.32 8.53
C VAL A 20 -2.21 -1.86 7.82
N GLY A 21 -1.77 -3.05 8.24
CA GLY A 21 -0.77 -3.85 7.57
C GLY A 21 -1.44 -4.84 6.62
N VAL A 22 -1.05 -4.82 5.36
CA VAL A 22 -1.63 -5.66 4.31
C VAL A 22 -0.62 -6.68 3.88
N VAL A 23 -0.88 -7.94 4.22
CA VAL A 23 -0.10 -9.07 3.73
C VAL A 23 -0.55 -9.44 2.34
N HIS A 24 0.40 -9.58 1.43
CA HIS A 24 0.27 -10.25 0.15
C HIS A 24 1.06 -11.56 0.20
N ALA A 25 0.37 -12.68 0.06
CA ALA A 25 0.97 -14.00 0.20
C ALA A 25 0.37 -15.00 -0.81
N GLU A 26 1.02 -16.15 -0.95
CA GLU A 26 0.57 -17.22 -1.81
C GLU A 26 0.73 -18.59 -1.14
N VAL A 27 -0.18 -19.51 -1.47
CA VAL A 27 0.01 -20.94 -1.25
C VAL A 27 0.44 -21.55 -2.57
N ARG A 28 1.62 -22.18 -2.63
CA ARG A 28 2.22 -22.70 -3.86
C ARG A 28 2.84 -24.08 -3.65
N PHE A 29 2.53 -24.98 -4.56
CA PHE A 29 3.14 -26.31 -4.65
C PHE A 29 3.62 -26.60 -6.07
N ALA A 30 4.62 -27.47 -6.20
CA ALA A 30 5.10 -27.97 -7.48
C ALA A 30 5.51 -29.45 -7.38
N GLY A 31 5.35 -30.19 -8.48
CA GLY A 31 5.68 -31.61 -8.50
C GLY A 31 5.36 -32.29 -9.84
N ALA A 32 5.73 -33.57 -9.96
CA ALA A 32 5.57 -34.34 -11.19
C ALA A 32 4.13 -34.84 -11.43
N SER A 33 3.28 -34.89 -10.39
CA SER A 33 1.88 -35.31 -10.50
C SER A 33 0.94 -34.11 -10.27
N PRO A 34 0.09 -33.76 -11.26
CA PRO A 34 -0.85 -32.65 -11.10
C PRO A 34 -1.89 -32.91 -10.00
N GLU A 35 -2.32 -34.17 -9.84
CA GLU A 35 -3.29 -34.55 -8.80
C GLU A 35 -2.74 -34.31 -7.40
N VAL A 36 -1.51 -34.80 -7.15
CA VAL A 36 -0.83 -34.61 -5.85
C VAL A 36 -0.60 -33.12 -5.56
N VAL A 37 -0.19 -32.34 -6.57
CA VAL A 37 0.01 -30.90 -6.43
C VAL A 37 -1.30 -30.19 -6.07
N MET A 38 -2.40 -30.52 -6.73
CA MET A 38 -3.70 -29.93 -6.46
C MET A 38 -4.25 -30.32 -5.08
N ASP A 39 -4.05 -31.55 -4.62
CA ASP A 39 -4.48 -31.99 -3.29
C ASP A 39 -3.71 -31.27 -2.18
N ARG A 40 -2.39 -31.13 -2.33
CA ARG A 40 -1.58 -30.35 -1.39
C ARG A 40 -2.01 -28.88 -1.37
N LEU A 41 -2.25 -28.29 -2.54
CA LEU A 41 -2.74 -26.91 -2.65
C LEU A 41 -4.08 -26.73 -1.91
N ARG A 42 -5.04 -27.63 -2.11
CA ARG A 42 -6.34 -27.58 -1.43
C ARG A 42 -6.19 -27.65 0.08
N GLN A 43 -5.37 -28.57 0.58
CA GLN A 43 -5.11 -28.71 2.02
C GLN A 43 -4.44 -27.47 2.61
N GLY A 44 -3.42 -26.93 1.93
CA GLY A 44 -2.75 -25.70 2.35
C GLY A 44 -3.69 -24.49 2.39
N VAL A 45 -4.49 -24.30 1.34
CA VAL A 45 -5.49 -23.21 1.28
C VAL A 45 -6.56 -23.36 2.35
N ALA A 46 -6.99 -24.59 2.67
CA ALA A 46 -7.96 -24.83 3.74
C ALA A 46 -7.40 -24.42 5.12
N ARG A 47 -6.16 -24.78 5.43
CA ARG A 47 -5.49 -24.37 6.68
C ARG A 47 -5.33 -22.86 6.80
N VAL A 48 -4.85 -22.21 5.74
CA VAL A 48 -4.70 -20.75 5.70
C VAL A 48 -6.06 -20.07 5.89
N ARG A 49 -7.10 -20.55 5.21
CA ARG A 49 -8.47 -20.01 5.34
C ARG A 49 -8.98 -20.13 6.78
N GLU A 50 -8.90 -21.32 7.38
CA GLU A 50 -9.37 -21.55 8.75
C GLU A 50 -8.66 -20.62 9.75
N ARG A 51 -7.35 -20.41 9.55
CA ARG A 51 -6.57 -19.50 10.39
C ARG A 51 -6.98 -18.04 10.23
N LEU A 52 -7.11 -17.57 8.99
CA LEU A 52 -7.53 -16.20 8.72
C LEU A 52 -8.97 -15.94 9.21
N GLN A 53 -9.86 -16.92 9.13
CA GLN A 53 -11.21 -16.81 9.68
C GLN A 53 -11.23 -16.68 11.20
N ARG A 54 -10.33 -17.37 11.92
CA ARG A 54 -10.17 -17.20 13.36
C ARG A 54 -9.68 -15.80 13.69
N LEU A 55 -8.61 -15.34 13.03
CA LEU A 55 -8.08 -13.98 13.22
C LEU A 55 -9.11 -12.89 12.86
N GLU A 56 -9.96 -13.13 11.87
CA GLU A 56 -11.05 -12.23 11.52
C GLU A 56 -12.14 -12.22 12.60
N SER A 57 -12.47 -13.39 13.16
CA SER A 57 -13.45 -13.49 14.26
C SER A 57 -12.94 -12.85 15.56
N ASP A 58 -11.63 -12.90 15.79
CA ASP A 58 -10.96 -12.29 16.94
C ASP A 58 -10.73 -10.78 16.75
N GLY A 59 -11.04 -10.22 15.58
CA GLY A 59 -10.90 -8.80 15.26
C GLY A 59 -9.48 -8.35 14.89
N VAL A 60 -8.54 -9.29 14.80
CA VAL A 60 -7.13 -9.04 14.42
C VAL A 60 -7.01 -8.75 12.91
N VAL A 61 -7.78 -9.48 12.10
CA VAL A 61 -7.88 -9.28 10.66
C VAL A 61 -9.21 -8.60 10.35
N GLY A 62 -9.17 -7.40 9.79
CA GLY A 62 -10.40 -6.69 9.41
C GLY A 62 -11.07 -7.29 8.17
N ARG A 63 -10.27 -7.88 7.27
CA ARG A 63 -10.74 -8.54 6.06
C ARG A 63 -9.63 -9.41 5.46
N PHE A 64 -10.01 -10.52 4.83
CA PHE A 64 -9.12 -11.23 3.91
C PHE A 64 -9.81 -11.63 2.60
N VAL A 65 -9.00 -11.88 1.57
CA VAL A 65 -9.44 -12.32 0.24
C VAL A 65 -8.52 -13.42 -0.24
N ILE A 66 -9.09 -14.55 -0.67
CA ILE A 66 -8.38 -15.66 -1.30
C ILE A 66 -8.81 -15.73 -2.76
N GLN A 67 -7.84 -15.68 -3.68
CA GLN A 67 -8.09 -15.69 -5.12
C GLN A 67 -8.32 -17.11 -5.65
N GLN A 68 -8.65 -17.20 -6.94
CA GLN A 68 -8.76 -18.49 -7.63
C GLN A 68 -7.39 -19.11 -7.88
N ALA A 69 -7.34 -20.44 -7.86
CA ALA A 69 -6.13 -21.19 -8.16
C ALA A 69 -5.68 -20.96 -9.61
N ARG A 70 -4.37 -20.78 -9.81
CA ARG A 70 -3.74 -20.83 -11.12
C ARG A 70 -2.80 -22.01 -11.17
N THR A 71 -2.83 -22.72 -12.29
CA THR A 71 -1.94 -23.85 -12.57
C THR A 71 -1.06 -23.54 -13.77
N SER A 72 0.20 -23.93 -13.70
CA SER A 72 1.13 -23.87 -14.83
C SER A 72 1.89 -25.18 -14.95
N VAL A 73 2.40 -25.44 -16.15
CA VAL A 73 3.26 -26.58 -16.42
C VAL A 73 4.57 -26.05 -16.96
N ASP A 74 5.67 -26.41 -16.33
CA ASP A 74 7.02 -26.05 -16.74
C ASP A 74 7.80 -27.29 -17.16
N ARG A 75 8.85 -27.08 -17.95
CA ARG A 75 9.80 -28.12 -18.36
C ARG A 75 11.16 -27.77 -17.81
N ASP A 76 11.53 -28.38 -16.68
CA ASP A 76 12.80 -28.11 -16.01
C ASP A 76 13.93 -29.02 -16.56
N GLY A 77 15.05 -28.41 -16.98
CA GLY A 77 16.28 -29.09 -17.41
C GLY A 77 17.16 -28.28 -18.39
N PRO A 78 18.48 -28.57 -18.50
CA PRO A 78 19.36 -27.88 -19.44
C PRO A 78 18.94 -28.13 -20.90
N LYS A 79 18.91 -27.06 -21.71
CA LYS A 79 18.55 -27.11 -23.14
C LYS A 79 19.44 -28.14 -23.86
N GLY A 80 18.84 -29.14 -24.52
CA GLY A 80 19.56 -30.08 -25.40
C GLY A 80 19.55 -31.57 -24.99
N ARG A 81 18.87 -31.97 -23.90
CA ARG A 81 18.60 -33.39 -23.62
C ARG A 81 17.16 -33.78 -23.94
N ASP A 82 17.00 -34.97 -24.52
CA ASP A 82 15.76 -35.54 -25.07
C ASP A 82 14.67 -35.91 -24.03
N ARG A 83 14.86 -35.52 -22.76
CA ARG A 83 13.88 -35.71 -21.68
C ARG A 83 13.91 -34.53 -20.72
N MET A 84 12.98 -33.60 -20.90
CA MET A 84 12.70 -32.56 -19.91
C MET A 84 11.70 -33.11 -18.89
N ALA A 85 11.95 -32.94 -17.59
CA ALA A 85 10.99 -33.33 -16.56
C ALA A 85 9.83 -32.32 -16.57
N VAL A 86 8.59 -32.83 -16.68
CA VAL A 86 7.38 -32.01 -16.60
C VAL A 86 7.11 -31.69 -15.15
N VAL A 87 7.05 -30.41 -14.80
CA VAL A 87 6.75 -29.94 -13.45
C VAL A 87 5.42 -29.20 -13.48
N HIS A 88 4.44 -29.76 -12.78
CA HIS A 88 3.16 -29.11 -12.54
C HIS A 88 3.28 -28.19 -11.34
N ARG A 89 2.73 -26.99 -11.46
CA ARG A 89 2.76 -25.97 -10.41
C ARG A 89 1.35 -25.44 -10.21
N ALA A 90 0.96 -25.24 -8.96
CA ALA A 90 -0.31 -24.64 -8.61
C ALA A 90 -0.10 -23.60 -7.53
N THR A 91 -0.74 -22.45 -7.68
CA THR A 91 -0.63 -21.31 -6.79
C THR A 91 -2.01 -20.70 -6.52
N VAL A 92 -2.26 -20.29 -5.28
CA VAL A 92 -3.39 -19.46 -4.87
C VAL A 92 -2.84 -18.25 -4.13
N TRP A 93 -3.14 -17.06 -4.62
CA TRP A 93 -2.80 -15.81 -3.92
C TRP A 93 -3.87 -15.45 -2.92
N PHE A 94 -3.45 -14.80 -1.84
CA PHE A 94 -4.36 -14.22 -0.87
C PHE A 94 -3.80 -12.92 -0.30
N ARG A 95 -4.72 -12.09 0.20
CA ARG A 95 -4.43 -10.86 0.91
C ARG A 95 -5.18 -10.86 2.24
N ALA A 96 -4.53 -10.40 3.29
CA ALA A 96 -5.15 -10.21 4.61
C ALA A 96 -4.77 -8.84 5.17
N GLU A 97 -5.76 -8.16 5.76
CA GLU A 97 -5.63 -6.81 6.32
C GLU A 97 -5.62 -6.90 7.84
N PHE A 98 -4.45 -6.70 8.43
CA PHE A 98 -4.21 -6.72 9.86
C PHE A 98 -4.34 -5.32 10.44
N VAL A 99 -5.09 -5.20 11.53
CA VAL A 99 -5.21 -3.96 12.33
C VAL A 99 -4.33 -4.00 13.58
N ASP A 100 -3.74 -5.16 13.87
CA ASP A 100 -2.78 -5.39 14.96
C ASP A 100 -1.44 -5.83 14.34
N PHE A 101 -0.41 -5.01 14.54
CA PHE A 101 0.89 -5.23 13.91
C PHE A 101 1.75 -6.26 14.64
N GLU A 102 1.49 -6.53 15.91
CA GLU A 102 2.15 -7.58 16.68
C GLU A 102 1.66 -8.95 16.18
N GLU A 103 0.34 -9.11 16.03
CA GLU A 103 -0.24 -10.33 15.47
C GLU A 103 0.10 -10.53 14.00
N LEU A 104 0.23 -9.45 13.23
CA LEU A 104 0.79 -9.48 11.87
C LEU A 104 2.21 -10.08 11.88
N GLY A 105 3.08 -9.58 12.75
CA GLY A 105 4.44 -10.06 12.96
C GLY A 105 4.49 -11.56 13.24
N ALA A 106 3.72 -11.98 14.25
CA ALA A 106 3.62 -13.39 14.63
C ALA A 106 3.03 -14.24 13.49
N TRP A 107 2.05 -13.74 12.73
CA TRP A 107 1.48 -14.46 11.59
C TRP A 107 2.51 -14.65 10.45
N VAL A 108 3.29 -13.62 10.13
CA VAL A 108 4.35 -13.69 9.11
C VAL A 108 5.43 -14.68 9.53
N GLY A 109 5.92 -14.59 10.77
CA GLY A 109 6.93 -15.51 11.32
C GLY A 109 6.47 -16.97 11.28
N ARG A 110 5.22 -17.24 11.68
CA ARG A 110 4.64 -18.60 11.61
C ARG A 110 4.49 -19.10 10.16
N SER A 111 4.07 -18.22 9.25
CA SER A 111 3.90 -18.55 7.83
C SER A 111 5.21 -18.91 7.14
N ALA A 112 6.35 -18.38 7.59
CA ALA A 112 7.68 -18.69 7.05
C ALA A 112 8.06 -20.18 7.21
N THR A 113 7.53 -20.84 8.25
CA THR A 113 7.77 -22.27 8.53
C THR A 113 6.72 -23.20 7.95
N GLU A 114 5.63 -22.66 7.38
CA GLU A 114 4.52 -23.46 6.87
C GLU A 114 4.78 -23.93 5.44
N GLU A 115 4.68 -25.25 5.21
CA GLU A 115 4.91 -25.82 3.89
C GLU A 115 3.93 -25.24 2.86
N GLY A 116 4.50 -24.64 1.82
CA GLY A 116 3.77 -24.11 0.68
C GLY A 116 3.23 -22.70 0.87
N VAL A 117 3.34 -22.07 2.05
CA VAL A 117 2.95 -20.67 2.24
C VAL A 117 4.16 -19.76 2.00
N GLN A 118 3.97 -18.71 1.22
CA GLN A 118 4.99 -17.71 0.94
C GLN A 118 4.41 -16.32 1.11
N VAL A 119 4.91 -15.57 2.09
CA VAL A 119 4.67 -14.12 2.17
C VAL A 119 5.51 -13.46 1.09
N ARG A 120 4.91 -12.59 0.29
CA ARG A 120 5.58 -11.91 -0.84
C ARG A 120 5.89 -10.46 -0.47
N GLU A 121 4.93 -9.81 0.18
CA GLU A 121 5.01 -8.40 0.52
C GLU A 121 4.10 -8.11 1.71
N VAL A 122 4.54 -7.18 2.55
CA VAL A 122 3.69 -6.48 3.51
C VAL A 122 3.67 -5.02 3.10
N SER A 123 2.48 -4.44 2.93
CA SER A 123 2.29 -3.01 2.61
C SER A 123 1.47 -2.31 3.68
N TRP A 124 1.66 -1.01 3.83
CA TRP A 124 1.06 -0.21 4.88
C TRP A 124 0.02 0.73 4.30
N ARG A 125 -1.09 0.94 5.00
CA ARG A 125 -2.12 1.89 4.58
C ARG A 125 -2.82 2.54 5.76
N LEU A 126 -3.41 3.70 5.49
CA LEU A 126 -4.43 4.28 6.34
C LEU A 126 -5.77 3.55 6.12
N THR A 127 -6.65 3.65 7.11
CA THR A 127 -8.08 3.42 6.90
C THR A 127 -8.64 4.45 5.92
N LYS A 128 -9.76 4.10 5.28
CA LYS A 128 -10.43 5.00 4.33
C LYS A 128 -10.83 6.33 5.00
N GLU A 129 -11.23 6.28 6.26
CA GLU A 129 -11.63 7.46 7.02
C GLU A 129 -10.43 8.38 7.28
N SER A 130 -9.35 7.85 7.85
CA SER A 130 -8.14 8.63 8.12
C SER A 130 -7.50 9.17 6.84
N GLN A 131 -7.52 8.39 5.75
CA GLN A 131 -7.07 8.86 4.44
C GLN A 131 -7.89 10.08 3.98
N LEU A 132 -9.22 9.99 3.98
CA LEU A 132 -10.08 11.11 3.56
C LEU A 132 -9.91 12.35 4.46
N ASN A 133 -9.68 12.14 5.76
CA ASN A 133 -9.46 13.22 6.72
C ASN A 133 -8.10 13.90 6.48
N ALA A 134 -7.02 13.14 6.35
CA ALA A 134 -5.68 13.66 6.06
C ALA A 134 -5.66 14.43 4.74
N GLU A 135 -6.23 13.83 3.68
CA GLU A 135 -6.39 14.46 2.38
C GLU A 135 -7.15 15.80 2.43
N ARG A 136 -8.25 15.84 3.18
CA ARG A 136 -9.01 17.08 3.38
C ARG A 136 -8.15 18.13 4.08
N GLY A 137 -7.39 17.74 5.10
CA GLY A 137 -6.48 18.61 5.83
C GLY A 137 -5.42 19.23 4.92
N VAL A 138 -4.67 18.40 4.19
CA VAL A 138 -3.58 18.88 3.33
C VAL A 138 -4.08 19.77 2.19
N ARG A 139 -5.23 19.47 1.59
CA ARG A 139 -5.83 20.34 0.56
C ARG A 139 -6.21 21.70 1.11
N GLN A 140 -6.83 21.74 2.29
CA GLN A 140 -7.18 23.01 2.93
C GLN A 140 -5.94 23.84 3.25
N GLU A 141 -4.88 23.20 3.73
CA GLU A 141 -3.66 23.89 4.08
C GLU A 141 -2.85 24.36 2.87
N ALA A 142 -2.80 23.56 1.80
CA ALA A 142 -2.21 23.98 0.53
C ALA A 142 -2.88 25.26 -0.02
N VAL A 143 -4.22 25.34 0.06
CA VAL A 143 -4.96 26.56 -0.32
C VAL A 143 -4.66 27.74 0.61
N ARG A 144 -4.57 27.52 1.93
CA ARG A 144 -4.18 28.58 2.87
C ARG A 144 -2.77 29.09 2.58
N GLN A 145 -1.82 28.21 2.33
CA GLN A 145 -0.45 28.59 1.96
C GLN A 145 -0.41 29.40 0.67
N ALA A 146 -1.16 28.99 -0.37
CA ALA A 146 -1.27 29.76 -1.60
C ALA A 146 -1.79 31.18 -1.31
N LYS A 147 -2.84 31.31 -0.49
CA LYS A 147 -3.39 32.62 -0.10
C LYS A 147 -2.38 33.48 0.66
N VAL A 148 -1.71 32.92 1.66
CA VAL A 148 -0.68 33.63 2.46
C VAL A 148 0.42 34.13 1.53
N ARG A 149 0.95 33.25 0.68
CA ARG A 149 2.01 33.60 -0.28
C ARG A 149 1.59 34.70 -1.25
N ALA A 150 0.35 34.66 -1.76
CA ALA A 150 -0.15 35.72 -2.63
C ALA A 150 -0.29 37.05 -1.89
N GLN A 151 -0.76 37.03 -0.64
CA GLN A 151 -0.86 38.23 0.19
C GLN A 151 0.53 38.79 0.52
N ASP A 152 1.52 37.96 0.84
CA ASP A 152 2.90 38.40 1.08
C ASP A 152 3.47 39.16 -0.13
N TYR A 153 3.17 38.70 -1.35
CA TYR A 153 3.57 39.41 -2.58
C TYR A 153 2.81 40.73 -2.80
N ALA A 154 1.52 40.77 -2.47
CA ALA A 154 0.73 41.99 -2.58
C ALA A 154 1.17 43.05 -1.55
N ASP A 155 1.45 42.63 -0.32
CA ASP A 155 1.91 43.47 0.78
C ASP A 155 3.30 44.04 0.48
N ALA A 156 4.21 43.23 -0.07
CA ALA A 156 5.55 43.69 -0.46
C ALA A 156 5.54 44.77 -1.56
N LEU A 157 4.41 44.93 -2.26
CA LEU A 157 4.20 45.91 -3.33
C LEU A 157 3.17 46.98 -2.94
N ASP A 158 2.73 47.02 -1.67
CA ASP A 158 1.70 47.93 -1.14
C ASP A 158 0.39 47.93 -1.95
N LEU A 159 0.00 46.77 -2.51
CA LEU A 159 -1.14 46.65 -3.42
C LEU A 159 -2.49 46.49 -2.69
N GLY A 160 -2.47 46.07 -1.42
CA GLY A 160 -3.66 45.80 -0.61
C GLY A 160 -4.12 44.32 -0.63
N PRO A 161 -5.35 44.03 -0.17
CA PRO A 161 -5.80 42.65 0.03
C PRO A 161 -6.03 41.90 -1.28
N VAL A 162 -5.58 40.65 -1.34
CA VAL A 162 -5.81 39.77 -2.49
C VAL A 162 -7.22 39.20 -2.53
N SER A 163 -7.79 39.07 -3.72
CA SER A 163 -9.05 38.37 -3.98
C SER A 163 -8.81 37.14 -4.86
N VAL A 164 -9.41 36.00 -4.50
CA VAL A 164 -9.23 34.76 -5.28
C VAL A 164 -9.86 34.89 -6.67
N ARG A 165 -9.10 34.51 -7.71
CA ARG A 165 -9.55 34.55 -9.11
C ARG A 165 -9.76 33.15 -9.68
N SER A 166 -8.84 32.23 -9.39
CA SER A 166 -8.94 30.82 -9.78
C SER A 166 -8.14 29.94 -8.85
N ILE A 167 -8.57 28.68 -8.72
CA ILE A 167 -7.84 27.60 -8.05
C ILE A 167 -7.82 26.42 -9.02
N ASN A 168 -6.62 25.90 -9.26
CA ASN A 168 -6.34 24.69 -9.99
C ASN A 168 -5.81 23.66 -8.99
N ASP A 169 -6.55 22.58 -8.80
CA ASP A 169 -6.06 21.41 -8.10
C ASP A 169 -5.10 20.67 -9.06
N VAL A 170 -3.80 20.80 -8.80
CA VAL A 170 -2.74 20.23 -9.66
C VAL A 170 -2.68 18.71 -9.51
N GLY A 171 -3.34 18.18 -8.48
CA GLY A 171 -3.45 16.77 -8.21
C GLY A 171 -2.86 16.40 -6.86
N PHE A 172 -3.06 15.13 -6.56
CA PHE A 172 -2.72 14.51 -5.29
C PHE A 172 -1.62 13.48 -5.53
N HIS A 173 -0.60 13.49 -4.68
CA HIS A 173 0.37 12.40 -4.59
C HIS A 173 0.37 11.89 -3.16
N GLN A 174 0.07 10.60 -3.02
CA GLN A 174 0.38 9.88 -1.81
C GLN A 174 1.69 9.17 -2.08
N ASP A 175 2.78 9.70 -1.53
CA ASP A 175 3.97 8.90 -1.35
C ASP A 175 3.71 8.03 -0.13
N VAL A 176 3.10 6.87 -0.38
CA VAL A 176 3.47 5.71 0.42
C VAL A 176 4.95 5.53 0.11
N ALA A 177 5.82 5.93 1.05
CA ALA A 177 7.09 5.26 1.15
C ALA A 177 6.72 3.79 1.21
N TYR A 178 6.84 3.09 0.07
CA TYR A 178 6.66 1.65 0.03
C TYR A 178 7.80 1.11 0.88
N ALA A 179 7.62 1.08 2.20
CA ALA A 179 8.22 0.09 3.08
C ALA A 179 7.54 -1.26 2.76
N SER A 180 7.46 -1.61 1.48
CA SER A 180 7.15 -2.94 1.05
C SER A 180 8.40 -3.75 1.32
N MET A 181 8.37 -4.46 2.45
CA MET A 181 9.38 -5.46 2.69
C MET A 181 9.09 -6.61 1.73
N ALA A 182 9.87 -6.68 0.65
CA ALA A 182 9.88 -7.84 -0.22
C ALA A 182 10.46 -9.00 0.60
N VAL A 183 9.60 -9.93 1.00
CA VAL A 183 10.02 -11.10 1.76
C VAL A 183 10.61 -12.11 0.78
N GLY A 184 11.94 -12.18 0.76
CA GLY A 184 12.71 -13.09 -0.08
C GLY A 184 12.97 -14.44 0.59
N PRO A 185 13.29 -15.50 -0.18
CA PRO A 185 13.65 -16.82 0.38
C PRO A 185 14.96 -16.82 1.19
N GLU A 186 15.77 -15.77 1.13
CA GLU A 186 17.00 -15.59 1.91
C GLU A 186 16.80 -14.77 3.21
N MET A 187 15.60 -14.24 3.45
CA MET A 187 15.31 -13.56 4.71
C MET A 187 15.04 -14.59 5.81
N ASP A 188 15.90 -14.61 6.82
CA ASP A 188 15.68 -15.37 8.05
C ASP A 188 14.62 -14.63 8.88
N LEU A 189 13.35 -14.95 8.61
CA LEU A 189 12.22 -14.39 9.32
C LEU A 189 12.16 -14.98 10.73
N ALA A 190 12.51 -14.19 11.73
CA ALA A 190 12.33 -14.57 13.12
C ALA A 190 10.83 -14.82 13.41
N PRO A 191 10.50 -15.81 14.26
CA PRO A 191 9.11 -16.15 14.60
C PRO A 191 8.32 -14.98 15.24
N ASP A 192 9.02 -13.98 15.77
CA ASP A 192 8.48 -12.76 16.39
C ASP A 192 8.96 -11.50 15.64
N LEU A 193 8.79 -11.47 14.32
CA LEU A 193 9.15 -10.29 13.53
C LEU A 193 8.31 -9.07 13.98
N ALA A 194 8.93 -8.14 14.69
CA ALA A 194 8.29 -6.86 14.99
C ALA A 194 8.33 -5.96 13.76
N PHE A 195 7.17 -5.43 13.37
CA PHE A 195 7.07 -4.41 12.34
C PHE A 195 7.06 -3.02 12.97
N ASP A 196 7.99 -2.16 12.53
CA ASP A 196 8.02 -0.74 12.84
C ASP A 196 7.96 0.03 11.51
N PRO A 197 6.77 0.20 10.94
CA PRO A 197 6.62 0.82 9.62
C PRO A 197 6.80 2.34 9.70
N ASP A 198 7.42 2.91 8.66
CA ASP A 198 7.50 4.36 8.50
C ASP A 198 6.09 4.99 8.37
N ASP A 199 6.01 6.27 8.75
CA ASP A 199 4.81 7.08 8.55
C ASP A 199 4.45 7.20 7.06
N ILE A 200 3.16 7.37 6.79
CA ILE A 200 2.62 7.59 5.45
C ILE A 200 2.55 9.10 5.21
N THR A 201 3.32 9.59 4.24
CA THR A 201 3.23 10.97 3.79
C THR A 201 1.98 11.18 2.94
N VAL A 202 1.11 12.09 3.39
CA VAL A 202 -0.03 12.58 2.62
C VAL A 202 0.27 13.99 2.17
N HIS A 203 0.23 14.25 0.85
CA HIS A 203 0.62 15.54 0.27
C HIS A 203 -0.45 16.08 -0.68
N ALA A 204 -0.63 17.40 -0.69
CA ALA A 204 -1.45 18.09 -1.68
C ALA A 204 -0.78 19.38 -2.16
N GLU A 205 -1.08 19.72 -3.40
CA GLU A 205 -0.58 20.91 -4.08
C GLU A 205 -1.68 21.59 -4.88
N VAL A 206 -1.70 22.91 -4.83
CA VAL A 206 -2.65 23.74 -5.59
C VAL A 206 -1.91 24.88 -6.26
N GLU A 207 -2.38 25.25 -7.45
CA GLU A 207 -2.02 26.49 -8.12
C GLU A 207 -3.20 27.45 -8.02
N ALA A 208 -2.95 28.68 -7.61
CA ALA A 208 -4.00 29.68 -7.45
C ALA A 208 -3.58 31.01 -8.05
N ALA A 209 -4.55 31.68 -8.64
CA ALA A 209 -4.42 33.05 -9.11
C ALA A 209 -5.23 33.96 -8.20
N PHE A 210 -4.62 35.08 -7.82
CA PHE A 210 -5.25 36.12 -7.03
C PHE A 210 -5.16 37.46 -7.75
N ALA A 211 -6.19 38.29 -7.61
CA ALA A 211 -6.24 39.63 -8.16
C ALA A 211 -6.12 40.68 -7.06
N VAL A 212 -5.51 41.82 -7.38
CA VAL A 212 -5.46 43.02 -6.53
C VAL A 212 -5.84 44.26 -7.33
N GLY A 213 -6.57 45.18 -6.69
CA GLY A 213 -7.01 46.43 -7.29
C GLY A 213 -8.24 46.30 -8.19
N SER A 214 -9.43 46.24 -7.57
CA SER A 214 -10.74 46.43 -8.21
C SER A 214 -11.27 47.83 -7.93
#